data_AF-A0A957GDR5-F1
#
_entry.id   AF-A0A957GDR5-F1
#
_cell.length_a   1.000
_cell.length_b   1.000
_cell.length_c   1.000
_cell.angle_alpha   90.00
_cell.angle_beta   90.00
_cell.angle_gamma   90.00
#
_symmetry.space_group_name_H-M   'P 1'
#
loop_
_entity.id
_entity.type
_entity.pdbx_description
1 polymer ?
#
loop_
_entity_poly.entity_id
_entity_poly.type
_entity_poly.pdbx_seq_one_letter_code
_entity_poly.pdbx_strand_id
1 'polypeptide(L)' 'EGVRRDKDTLPKKLFNVALEGGRSDGIKLENAELQAGMDMYFEQAGWDVATGVPTRETLVDAGLAWVADDMALA' A
#
# COMPACT_ATOMS: atom_id res chain seq x y z
N GLU A 1 -6.22 10.06 -12.05
CA GLU A 1 -6.14 10.96 -10.88
C GLU A 1 -6.96 10.41 -9.71
N GLY A 2 -6.42 10.45 -8.49
CA GLY A 2 -7.17 10.08 -7.26
C GLY A 2 -7.05 8.62 -6.78
N VAL A 3 -5.99 7.90 -7.13
CA VAL A 3 -5.72 6.57 -6.56
C VAL A 3 -5.45 6.70 -5.06
N ARG A 4 -6.07 5.82 -4.27
CA ARG A 4 -5.96 5.76 -2.80
C ARG A 4 -5.77 4.30 -2.38
N ARG A 5 -5.54 4.10 -1.08
CA ARG A 5 -5.39 2.79 -0.45
C ARG A 5 -6.44 1.75 -0.88
N ASP A 6 -7.69 2.13 -1.10
CA ASP A 6 -8.77 1.20 -1.49
C ASP A 6 -8.56 0.59 -2.89
N LYS A 7 -7.66 1.16 -3.69
CA LYS A 7 -7.27 0.65 -5.02
C LYS A 7 -6.03 -0.22 -4.98
N ASP A 8 -5.26 -0.18 -3.90
CA ASP A 8 -4.10 -1.04 -3.68
C ASP A 8 -4.56 -2.45 -3.31
N THR A 9 -4.97 -3.20 -4.33
CA THR A 9 -5.59 -4.52 -4.20
C THR A 9 -4.88 -5.55 -5.05
N LEU A 10 -5.06 -6.82 -4.66
CA LEU A 10 -4.51 -7.96 -5.38
C LEU A 10 -5.64 -8.77 -6.07
N PRO A 11 -5.34 -9.50 -7.16
CA PRO A 11 -6.29 -10.40 -7.78
C PRO A 11 -6.90 -11.38 -6.76
N LYS A 12 -8.23 -11.53 -6.78
CA LYS A 12 -8.99 -12.41 -5.86
C LYS A 12 -8.48 -13.85 -5.81
N LYS A 13 -7.85 -14.32 -6.89
CA LYS A 13 -7.24 -15.66 -6.97
C LYS A 13 -6.24 -15.91 -5.84
N LEU A 14 -5.44 -14.90 -5.46
CA LEU A 14 -4.40 -15.04 -4.43
C LEU A 14 -4.97 -15.34 -3.03
N PHE A 15 -6.24 -14.99 -2.78
CA PHE A 15 -6.94 -15.24 -1.52
C PHE A 15 -7.83 -16.49 -1.54
N ASN A 16 -8.26 -16.90 -2.74
CA ASN A 16 -9.28 -17.94 -2.91
C ASN A 16 -8.71 -19.28 -3.36
N VAL A 17 -7.51 -19.30 -3.96
CA VAL A 17 -6.90 -20.50 -4.54
C VAL A 17 -5.54 -20.70 -3.91
N ALA A 18 -5.37 -21.83 -3.21
CA ALA A 18 -4.08 -22.25 -2.72
C ALA A 18 -3.13 -22.55 -3.88
N LEU A 19 -1.85 -22.21 -3.70
CA LEU A 19 -0.80 -22.57 -4.63
C LEU A 19 -0.68 -24.10 -4.72
N GLU A 20 -0.33 -24.59 -5.90
CA GLU A 20 -0.15 -26.01 -6.18
C GLU A 20 1.30 -26.28 -6.59
N GLY A 21 1.94 -27.21 -5.88
CA GLY A 21 3.30 -27.65 -6.10
C GLY A 21 4.40 -26.82 -5.43
N GLY A 22 5.57 -27.44 -5.27
CA GLY A 22 6.75 -26.79 -4.70
C GLY A 22 6.69 -26.59 -3.18
N ARG A 23 7.53 -25.69 -2.66
CA ARG A 23 7.69 -25.46 -1.21
C ARG A 23 6.55 -24.66 -0.56
N SER A 24 5.77 -23.97 -1.38
CA SER A 24 4.63 -23.13 -0.95
C SER A 24 3.30 -23.77 -1.30
N ASP A 25 3.29 -25.06 -1.60
CA ASP A 25 2.07 -25.83 -1.86
C ASP A 25 1.06 -25.67 -0.71
N GLY A 26 -0.20 -25.46 -1.04
CA GLY A 26 -1.27 -25.22 -0.08
C GLY A 26 -1.37 -23.80 0.47
N ILE A 27 -0.39 -22.91 0.23
CA ILE A 27 -0.41 -21.53 0.73
C ILE A 27 -1.34 -20.68 -0.14
N LYS A 28 -2.17 -19.87 0.51
CA LYS A 28 -2.90 -18.74 -0.07
C LYS A 28 -2.71 -17.54 0.83
N LEU A 29 -2.91 -16.34 0.30
CA LEU A 29 -2.80 -15.11 1.07
C LEU A 29 -4.10 -14.88 1.87
N GLU A 30 -4.00 -14.38 3.09
CA GLU A 30 -5.13 -13.87 3.86
C GLU A 30 -5.27 -12.35 3.68
N ASN A 31 -6.50 -11.83 3.66
CA ASN A 31 -6.71 -10.39 3.51
C ASN A 31 -6.02 -9.57 4.62
N ALA A 32 -5.99 -10.12 5.85
CA ALA A 32 -5.29 -9.49 6.97
C ALA A 32 -3.78 -9.38 6.74
N GLU A 33 -3.16 -10.38 6.09
CA GLU A 33 -1.73 -10.35 5.76
C GLU A 33 -1.42 -9.27 4.73
N LEU A 34 -2.29 -9.10 3.72
CA LEU A 34 -2.14 -7.99 2.78
C LEU A 34 -2.25 -6.64 3.50
N GLN A 35 -3.28 -6.45 4.34
CA GLN A 35 -3.47 -5.17 5.05
C GLN A 35 -2.28 -4.84 5.95
N ALA A 36 -1.77 -5.82 6.72
CA ALA A 36 -0.59 -5.62 7.55
C ALA A 36 0.67 -5.31 6.72
N GLY A 37 0.85 -5.97 5.57
CA GLY A 37 1.95 -5.69 4.65
C GLY A 37 1.87 -4.28 4.05
N MET A 38 0.67 -3.81 3.71
CA MET A 38 0.45 -2.44 3.22
C MET A 38 0.73 -1.40 4.30
N ASP A 39 0.26 -1.62 5.54
CA ASP A 39 0.53 -0.73 6.67
C ASP A 39 2.03 -0.57 6.89
N MET A 40 2.74 -1.70 6.99
CA MET A 40 4.20 -1.71 7.13
C MET A 40 4.89 -0.97 5.99
N TYR A 41 4.44 -1.17 4.74
CA TYR A 41 5.03 -0.47 3.59
C TYR A 41 4.79 1.03 3.65
N PHE A 42 3.58 1.48 3.97
CA PHE A 42 3.27 2.90 4.06
C PHE A 42 4.05 3.58 5.19
N GLU A 43 4.18 2.94 6.35
CA GLU A 43 5.02 3.45 7.44
C GLU A 43 6.48 3.63 6.99
N GLN A 44 7.05 2.62 6.32
CA GLN A 44 8.43 2.67 5.80
C GLN A 44 8.61 3.73 4.72
N ALA A 45 7.59 3.96 3.89
CA ALA A 45 7.62 4.96 2.84
C ALA A 45 7.35 6.40 3.33
N GLY A 46 6.96 6.58 4.60
CA GLY A 46 6.53 7.87 5.15
C GLY A 46 5.16 8.32 4.65
N TRP A 47 4.28 7.37 4.35
CA TRP A 47 2.94 7.62 3.84
C TRP A 47 1.90 7.48 4.96
N ASP A 48 0.79 8.20 4.83
CA ASP A 48 -0.34 8.05 5.74
C ASP A 48 -0.97 6.66 5.56
N VAL A 49 -0.95 5.86 6.63
CA VAL A 49 -1.40 4.47 6.61
C VAL A 49 -2.87 4.34 6.24
N ALA A 50 -3.72 5.29 6.66
CA ALA A 50 -5.16 5.22 6.41
C ALA A 50 -5.51 5.48 4.93
N THR A 51 -4.80 6.39 4.28
CA THR A 51 -5.13 6.89 2.94
C THR A 51 -4.22 6.36 1.83
N GLY A 52 -3.02 5.87 2.17
CA GLY A 52 -1.99 5.46 1.22
C GLY A 52 -1.33 6.64 0.49
N VAL A 53 -1.36 7.84 1.08
CA VAL A 53 -0.87 9.08 0.46
C VAL A 53 0.46 9.48 1.11
N PRO A 54 1.49 9.86 0.33
CA PRO A 54 2.72 10.40 0.90
C PRO A 54 2.45 11.59 1.81
N THR A 55 3.12 11.63 2.97
CA THR A 55 3.03 12.80 3.86
C THR A 55 3.69 14.01 3.20
N ARG A 56 3.38 15.21 3.72
CA ARG A 56 4.06 16.45 3.30
C ARG A 56 5.57 16.33 3.47
N GLU A 57 6.02 15.80 4.61
CA GLU A 57 7.45 15.57 4.90
C GLU A 57 8.10 14.74 3.79
N THR A 58 7.54 13.58 3.46
CA THR A 58 8.04 12.72 2.38
C THR A 58 8.08 13.42 1.02
N LEU A 59 7.05 14.21 0.69
CA LEU A 59 7.02 14.96 -0.57
C LEU A 59 8.08 16.07 -0.59
N VAL A 60 8.30 16.77 0.52
CA VAL A 60 9.33 17.81 0.63
C VAL A 60 10.72 17.20 0.46
N ASP A 61 11.00 16.08 1.15
CA ASP A 61 12.29 15.38 1.07
C ASP A 61 12.58 14.86 -0.36
N ALA A 62 11.54 14.48 -1.09
CA ALA A 62 11.63 14.10 -2.50
C ALA A 62 11.73 15.28 -3.48
N GLY A 63 11.72 16.54 -3.01
CA GLY A 63 11.74 17.73 -3.85
C GLY A 63 10.40 18.06 -4.52
N LEU A 64 9.30 17.51 -4.02
CA LEU A 64 7.93 17.62 -4.53
C LEU A 64 7.04 18.49 -3.63
N ALA A 65 7.62 19.47 -2.93
CA ALA A 65 6.87 20.36 -2.02
C ALA A 65 5.63 21.00 -2.69
N TRP A 66 5.72 21.34 -3.98
CA TRP A 66 4.63 21.91 -4.75
C TRP A 66 3.40 20.99 -4.84
N VAL A 67 3.59 19.66 -4.83
CA VAL A 67 2.50 18.67 -4.80
C VAL A 67 1.79 18.72 -3.45
N ALA A 68 2.56 18.83 -2.36
CA ALA A 68 1.97 18.93 -1.03
C ALA A 68 1.15 20.21 -0.86
N ASP A 69 1.58 21.32 -1.47
CA ASP A 69 0.85 22.59 -1.49
C ASP A 69 -0.43 22.50 -2.34
N ASP A 70 -0.37 21.92 -3.53
CA ASP A 70 -1.54 21.71 -4.41
C ASP A 70 -2.59 20.82 -3.75
N MET A 71 -2.15 19.79 -3.00
CA MET A 71 -2.99 18.89 -2.24
C MET A 71 -3.42 19.44 -0.87
N ALA A 72 -2.95 20.64 -0.48
CA ALA A 72 -3.19 21.26 0.82
C ALA A 72 -2.86 20.32 2.02
N LEU A 73 -1.78 19.56 1.91
CA LEU A 73 -1.31 18.68 2.99
C LEU A 73 -0.64 19.51 4.09
N ALA A 74 -0.99 19.17 5.34
CA ALA A 74 -0.42 19.75 6.54
C ALA A 74 1.06 19.38 6.73
#